data_AF-A0A970U6D5-F1
#
_entry.id   AF-A0A970U6D5-F1
#
_cell.length_a   1.000
_cell.length_b   1.000
_cell.length_c   1.000
_cell.angle_alpha   90.00
_cell.angle_beta   90.00
_cell.angle_gamma   90.00
#
_symmetry.space_group_name_H-M   'P 1'
#
loop_
_entity.id
_entity.type
_entity.pdbx_description
1 polymer ?
#
loop_
_entity_poly.entity_id
_entity_poly.type
_entity_poly.pdbx_seq_one_letter_code
_entity_poly.pdbx_strand_id
1 'polypeptide(L)'
;MSKKKEKGISSEFKKFIMRGNVIDLAVGVIIGGAFQKIVNSLVDDIIMPIISLITKGVDFTNWFVVLDGGKYDTLTQAQDAGAAVLSFGLFISAIINFFIMAVVIFFLVKGINSINEIGKKPQPEAAPTTKNCPFCMSVIDIKATRCPNCTSEIKE
;
A
#
# COMPACT_ATOMS: atom_id res chain seq x y z
N MET A 1 -25.60 -45.62 3.80
CA MET A 1 -25.72 -44.18 4.09
C MET A 1 -24.39 -43.49 3.78
N SER A 2 -24.47 -42.45 2.93
CA SER A 2 -23.50 -41.44 2.49
C SER A 2 -21.98 -41.67 2.55
N LYS A 3 -21.43 -41.79 1.34
CA LYS A 3 -20.06 -41.55 0.85
C LYS A 3 -19.15 -40.72 1.76
N LYS A 4 -18.06 -41.35 2.19
CA LYS A 4 -16.82 -40.76 2.71
C LYS A 4 -16.13 -40.02 1.56
N LYS A 5 -16.37 -38.71 1.41
CA LYS A 5 -15.74 -37.85 0.38
C LYS A 5 -14.33 -37.51 0.86
N GLU A 6 -13.31 -38.01 0.16
CA GLU A 6 -11.90 -37.67 0.38
C GLU A 6 -11.74 -36.15 0.51
N LYS A 7 -11.11 -35.70 1.58
CA LYS A 7 -10.72 -34.30 1.76
C LYS A 7 -9.55 -34.00 0.84
N GLY A 8 -9.83 -33.84 -0.46
CA GLY A 8 -8.82 -33.44 -1.43
C GLY A 8 -8.25 -32.06 -1.11
N ILE A 9 -7.07 -31.75 -1.64
CA ILE A 9 -6.34 -30.48 -1.47
C ILE A 9 -7.25 -29.25 -1.62
N SER A 10 -8.25 -29.29 -2.51
CA SER A 10 -9.25 -28.22 -2.67
C SER A 10 -10.07 -27.94 -1.41
N SER A 11 -10.42 -28.97 -0.62
CA SER A 11 -11.15 -28.81 0.64
C SER A 11 -10.26 -28.26 1.77
N GLU A 12 -8.99 -28.62 1.78
CA GLU A 12 -7.99 -28.10 2.74
C GLU A 12 -7.58 -26.67 2.38
N PHE A 13 -7.44 -26.38 1.10
CA PHE A 13 -7.20 -25.05 0.56
C PHE A 13 -8.38 -24.11 0.83
N LYS A 14 -9.62 -24.57 0.64
CA LYS A 14 -10.81 -23.79 1.03
C LYS A 14 -10.80 -23.49 2.54
N LYS A 15 -10.47 -24.46 3.39
CA LYS A 15 -10.34 -24.23 4.84
C LYS A 15 -9.18 -23.30 5.20
N PHE A 16 -8.10 -23.30 4.42
CA PHE A 16 -6.98 -22.39 4.59
C PHE A 16 -7.36 -20.95 4.23
N ILE A 17 -8.01 -20.74 3.08
CA ILE A 17 -8.48 -19.43 2.64
C ILE A 17 -9.61 -18.91 3.53
N MET A 18 -10.50 -19.76 4.04
CA MET A 18 -11.58 -19.34 4.94
C MET A 18 -11.10 -18.87 6.34
N ARG A 19 -9.78 -18.83 6.60
CA ARG A 19 -9.24 -18.04 7.71
C ARG A 19 -9.44 -16.57 7.36
N GLY A 20 -10.51 -15.95 7.88
CA GLY A 20 -10.98 -14.61 7.48
C GLY A 20 -9.88 -13.55 7.31
N ASN A 21 -8.88 -13.53 8.19
CA ASN A 21 -7.74 -12.61 8.13
C ASN A 21 -6.92 -12.70 6.81
N VAL A 22 -6.89 -13.86 6.14
CA VAL A 22 -6.11 -14.06 4.90
C VAL A 22 -6.84 -13.46 3.69
N ILE A 23 -8.17 -13.54 3.65
CA ILE A 23 -8.97 -12.98 2.55
C ILE A 23 -8.90 -11.45 2.58
N ASP A 24 -9.12 -10.85 3.76
CA ASP A 24 -9.08 -9.39 3.91
C ASP A 24 -7.69 -8.84 3.60
N LEU A 25 -6.63 -9.54 4.03
CA LEU A 25 -5.25 -9.20 3.68
C LEU A 25 -4.98 -9.35 2.18
N ALA A 26 -5.45 -10.42 1.54
CA ALA A 26 -5.27 -10.62 0.11
C ALA A 26 -5.98 -9.54 -0.72
N VAL A 27 -7.23 -9.19 -0.34
CA VAL A 27 -7.98 -8.11 -0.97
C VAL A 27 -7.26 -6.77 -0.78
N GLY A 28 -6.76 -6.49 0.43
CA GLY A 28 -5.98 -5.28 0.72
C GLY A 28 -4.72 -5.16 -0.14
N VAL A 29 -3.96 -6.24 -0.32
CA VAL A 29 -2.74 -6.24 -1.16
C VAL A 29 -3.08 -6.05 -2.64
N ILE A 30 -4.12 -6.72 -3.14
CA ILE A 30 -4.54 -6.60 -4.55
C ILE A 30 -5.03 -5.18 -4.85
N ILE A 31 -5.91 -4.64 -4.00
CA ILE A 31 -6.41 -3.27 -4.14
C ILE A 31 -5.28 -2.26 -3.97
N GLY A 32 -4.39 -2.46 -3.00
CA GLY A 32 -3.22 -1.61 -2.79
C GLY A 32 -2.30 -1.56 -4.02
N GLY A 33 -2.01 -2.72 -4.63
CA GLY A 33 -1.22 -2.80 -5.86
C GLY A 33 -1.89 -2.14 -7.06
N ALA A 34 -3.20 -2.29 -7.21
CA ALA A 34 -3.97 -1.62 -8.26
C ALA A 34 -4.01 -0.10 -8.07
N PHE A 35 -4.23 0.34 -6.83
CA PHE A 35 -4.24 1.77 -6.48
C PHE A 35 -2.88 2.41 -6.71
N GLN A 36 -1.79 1.74 -6.36
CA GLN A 36 -0.43 2.22 -6.64
C GLN A 36 -0.22 2.49 -8.14
N LYS A 37 -0.74 1.64 -9.03
CA LYS A 37 -0.65 1.86 -10.48
C LYS A 37 -1.39 3.12 -10.93
N ILE A 38 -2.55 3.40 -10.35
CA ILE A 38 -3.33 4.61 -10.65
C ILE A 38 -2.54 5.85 -10.19
N VAL A 39 -1.96 5.80 -9.00
CA VAL A 39 -1.13 6.90 -8.47
C VAL A 39 0.11 7.11 -9.34
N ASN A 40 0.80 6.02 -9.71
CA ASN A 40 1.97 6.10 -10.59
C ASN A 40 1.61 6.72 -11.95
N SER A 41 0.51 6.29 -12.58
CA SER A 41 0.06 6.87 -13.85
C SER A 41 -0.29 8.35 -13.72
N LEU A 42 -0.95 8.76 -12.62
CA LEU A 42 -1.20 10.18 -12.37
C LEU A 42 0.10 10.98 -12.24
N VAL A 43 1.11 10.43 -11.56
CA VAL A 43 2.39 11.12 -11.38
C VAL A 43 3.20 11.15 -12.67
N ASP A 44 3.45 9.98 -13.27
CA ASP A 44 4.34 9.79 -14.42
C ASP A 44 3.72 10.30 -15.72
N ASP A 45 2.41 10.12 -15.94
CA ASP A 45 1.76 10.45 -17.21
C ASP A 45 1.12 11.85 -17.23
N ILE A 46 0.80 12.43 -16.06
CA ILE A 46 0.10 13.72 -15.97
C ILE A 46 0.96 14.78 -15.29
N ILE A 47 1.45 14.52 -14.08
CA ILE A 47 2.18 15.52 -13.29
C ILE A 47 3.58 15.76 -13.87
N MET A 48 4.33 14.72 -14.20
CA MET A 48 5.69 14.82 -14.72
C MET A 48 5.77 15.60 -16.04
N PRO A 49 4.90 15.42 -17.05
CA PRO A 49 4.89 16.25 -18.24
C PRO A 49 4.64 17.73 -17.95
N ILE A 50 3.74 18.05 -17.01
CA ILE A 50 3.46 19.44 -16.60
C ILE A 50 4.69 20.05 -15.92
N ILE A 51 5.32 19.32 -15.01
CA ILE A 51 6.54 19.76 -14.33
C ILE A 51 7.68 19.94 -15.35
N SER A 52 7.85 18.99 -16.27
CA SER A 52 8.85 19.04 -17.34
C SER A 52 8.67 20.26 -18.23
N LEU A 53 7.43 20.63 -18.57
CA LEU A 53 7.14 21.84 -19.33
C LEU A 53 7.57 23.11 -18.57
N ILE A 54 7.32 23.16 -17.26
CA ILE A 54 7.68 24.30 -16.40
C ILE A 54 9.20 24.39 -16.21
N THR A 55 9.88 23.26 -16.05
CA THR A 55 11.34 23.20 -15.89
C THR A 55 12.11 23.31 -17.21
N LYS A 56 11.43 23.48 -18.36
CA LYS A 56 12.01 23.50 -19.72
C LYS A 56 12.72 22.19 -20.11
N GLY A 57 12.22 21.06 -19.66
CA GLY A 57 12.75 19.75 -20.03
C GLY A 57 14.04 19.39 -19.29
N VAL A 58 14.19 19.84 -18.04
CA VAL A 58 15.30 19.36 -17.20
C VAL A 58 15.09 17.88 -16.91
N ASP A 59 15.80 17.04 -17.65
CA ASP A 59 15.83 15.60 -17.47
C ASP A 59 17.10 15.22 -16.70
N PHE A 60 16.93 15.01 -15.39
CA PHE A 60 18.00 14.56 -14.50
C PHE A 60 18.46 13.13 -14.83
N THR A 61 17.68 12.37 -15.60
CA THR A 61 18.00 10.98 -15.95
C THR A 61 19.30 10.86 -16.71
N ASN A 62 19.66 11.84 -17.54
CA ASN A 62 20.88 11.80 -18.35
C ASN A 62 22.14 12.28 -17.60
N TRP A 63 22.05 12.50 -16.29
CA TRP A 63 23.21 12.79 -15.47
C TRP A 63 23.85 11.50 -14.98
N PHE A 64 24.85 11.05 -15.71
CA PHE A 64 25.63 9.87 -15.38
C PHE A 64 27.12 10.11 -15.59
N VAL A 65 27.92 9.37 -14.83
CA VAL A 65 29.37 9.29 -15.00
C VAL A 65 29.71 7.88 -15.42
N VAL A 66 30.41 7.75 -16.53
CA VAL A 66 30.86 6.47 -17.06
C VAL A 66 32.24 6.18 -16.47
N LEU A 67 32.43 4.98 -15.92
CA LEU A 67 33.66 4.56 -15.26
C LEU A 67 34.64 3.84 -16.21
N ASP A 68 34.22 3.55 -17.44
CA ASP A 68 35.03 2.81 -18.43
C ASP A 68 35.91 3.72 -19.32
N GLY A 69 35.81 5.05 -19.17
CA GLY A 69 36.53 6.04 -19.97
C GLY A 69 35.90 6.35 -21.35
N GLY A 70 34.81 5.68 -21.70
CA GLY A 70 34.00 5.94 -22.89
C GLY A 70 33.12 7.18 -22.74
N LYS A 71 32.84 7.85 -23.86
CA LYS A 71 31.83 8.92 -23.94
C LYS A 71 30.59 8.34 -24.61
N TYR A 72 29.47 8.39 -23.90
CA TYR A 72 28.16 7.99 -24.39
C TYR A 72 27.22 9.18 -24.29
N ASP A 73 26.40 9.39 -25.30
CA ASP A 73 25.48 10.55 -25.35
C ASP A 73 24.24 10.33 -24.49
N THR A 74 23.86 9.08 -24.20
CA THR A 74 22.71 8.74 -23.36
C THR A 74 23.03 7.63 -22.38
N LEU A 75 22.31 7.62 -21.26
CA LEU A 75 22.48 6.62 -20.21
C LEU A 75 22.12 5.22 -20.74
N THR A 76 21.11 5.14 -21.60
CA THR A 76 20.66 3.91 -22.26
C THR A 76 21.76 3.33 -23.15
N GLN A 77 22.47 4.16 -23.93
CA GLN A 77 23.59 3.68 -24.74
C GLN A 77 24.76 3.17 -23.90
N ALA A 78 25.05 3.84 -22.79
CA ALA A 78 26.12 3.41 -21.89
C ALA A 78 25.78 2.07 -21.21
N GLN A 79 24.51 1.86 -20.83
CA GLN A 79 24.03 0.59 -20.29
C GLN A 79 24.02 -0.53 -21.33
N ASP A 80 23.55 -0.27 -22.55
CA ASP A 80 23.51 -1.24 -23.65
C ASP A 80 24.92 -1.65 -24.11
N ALA A 81 25.89 -0.75 -24.01
CA ALA A 81 27.31 -1.02 -24.26
C ALA A 81 27.98 -1.85 -23.14
N GLY A 82 27.27 -2.14 -22.04
CA GLY A 82 27.82 -2.86 -20.89
C GLY A 82 28.81 -2.04 -20.07
N ALA A 83 28.84 -0.71 -20.24
CA ALA A 83 29.71 0.17 -19.48
C ALA A 83 29.29 0.20 -18.01
N ALA A 84 30.26 0.32 -17.10
CA ALA A 84 29.97 0.60 -15.70
C ALA A 84 29.57 2.08 -15.56
N VAL A 85 28.27 2.33 -15.35
CA VAL A 85 27.70 3.69 -15.31
C VAL A 85 27.21 4.03 -13.90
N LEU A 86 27.76 5.10 -13.32
CA LEU A 86 27.22 5.72 -12.10
C LEU A 86 26.12 6.72 -12.47
N SER A 87 24.88 6.29 -12.29
CA SER A 87 23.66 7.01 -12.68
C SER A 87 23.08 7.82 -11.51
N PHE A 88 23.81 8.80 -10.99
CA PHE A 88 23.32 9.64 -9.88
C PHE A 88 22.09 10.47 -10.27
N GLY A 89 21.93 10.78 -11.55
CA GLY A 89 20.76 11.43 -12.12
C GLY A 89 19.46 10.66 -11.92
N LEU A 90 19.48 9.34 -12.15
CA LEU A 90 18.34 8.46 -11.89
C LEU A 90 17.97 8.43 -10.40
N PHE A 91 18.97 8.47 -9.52
CA PHE A 91 18.72 8.49 -8.08
C PHE A 91 18.04 9.79 -7.63
N ILE A 92 18.51 10.94 -8.11
CA ILE A 92 17.90 12.24 -7.84
C ILE A 92 16.48 12.30 -8.42
N SER A 93 16.28 11.79 -9.63
CA SER A 93 14.96 11.67 -10.26
C SER A 93 14.00 10.82 -9.41
N ALA A 94 14.47 9.68 -8.89
CA ALA A 94 13.68 8.82 -8.00
C ALA A 94 13.29 9.53 -6.69
N ILE A 95 14.20 10.32 -6.09
CA ILE A 95 13.91 11.13 -4.90
C ILE A 95 12.82 12.16 -5.22
N ILE A 96 12.96 12.90 -6.33
CA ILE A 96 11.98 13.90 -6.76
C ILE A 96 10.62 13.26 -6.99
N ASN A 97 10.57 12.12 -7.69
CA ASN A 97 9.33 11.37 -7.93
C ASN A 97 8.69 10.93 -6.60
N PHE A 98 9.47 10.40 -5.66
CA PHE A 98 8.97 10.04 -4.34
C PHE A 98 8.31 11.22 -3.60
N PHE A 99 8.93 12.41 -3.63
CA PHE A 99 8.34 13.61 -3.03
C PHE A 99 7.05 14.04 -3.74
N ILE A 100 7.03 14.02 -5.08
CA ILE A 100 5.83 14.35 -5.86
C ILE A 100 4.70 13.37 -5.52
N MET A 101 4.98 12.07 -5.54
CA MET A 101 4.02 11.03 -5.20
C MET A 101 3.47 11.18 -3.78
N ALA A 102 4.32 11.49 -2.81
CA ALA A 102 3.89 11.76 -1.43
C ALA A 102 2.92 12.95 -1.34
N VAL A 103 3.23 14.03 -2.05
CA VAL A 103 2.36 15.23 -2.12
C VAL A 103 1.03 14.90 -2.81
N VAL A 104 1.06 14.17 -3.91
CA VAL A 104 -0.15 13.76 -4.64
C VAL A 104 -1.05 12.87 -3.77
N ILE A 105 -0.49 11.85 -3.12
CA ILE A 105 -1.24 10.98 -2.20
C ILE A 105 -1.84 11.81 -1.05
N PHE A 106 -1.08 12.74 -0.48
CA PHE A 106 -1.58 13.62 0.57
C PHE A 106 -2.80 14.44 0.10
N PHE A 107 -2.72 15.05 -1.09
CA PHE A 107 -3.85 15.80 -1.65
C PHE A 107 -5.04 14.91 -2.00
N LEU A 108 -4.82 13.69 -2.50
CA LEU A 108 -5.89 12.72 -2.77
C LEU A 108 -6.62 12.30 -1.50
N VAL A 109 -5.87 11.91 -0.45
CA VAL A 109 -6.45 11.53 0.85
C VAL A 109 -7.16 12.73 1.48
N LYS A 110 -6.58 13.92 1.40
CA LYS A 110 -7.23 15.16 1.86
C LYS A 110 -8.52 15.45 1.09
N GLY A 111 -8.54 15.23 -0.22
CA GLY A 111 -9.74 15.38 -1.05
C GLY A 111 -10.84 14.40 -0.66
N ILE A 112 -10.52 13.12 -0.50
CA ILE A 112 -11.45 12.10 -0.04
C ILE A 112 -11.97 12.42 1.36
N ASN A 113 -11.08 12.77 2.29
CA ASN A 113 -11.46 13.15 3.66
C ASN A 113 -12.37 14.39 3.65
N SER A 114 -12.07 15.40 2.83
CA SER A 114 -12.89 16.61 2.70
C SER A 114 -14.29 16.29 2.15
N ILE A 115 -14.41 15.40 1.17
CA ILE A 115 -15.71 14.98 0.62
C ILE A 115 -16.48 14.15 1.65
N ASN A 116 -15.81 13.25 2.37
CA ASN A 116 -16.40 12.46 3.45
C ASN A 116 -16.87 13.33 4.61
N GLU A 117 -16.19 14.43 4.90
CA GLU A 117 -16.60 15.42 5.92
C GLU A 117 -17.85 16.21 5.49
N ILE A 118 -17.96 16.54 4.20
CA ILE A 118 -19.13 17.23 3.63
C ILE A 118 -20.36 16.31 3.58
N GLY A 119 -20.17 14.99 3.52
CA GLY A 119 -21.22 13.99 3.36
C GLY A 119 -21.56 13.14 4.59
N LYS A 120 -21.13 13.50 5.81
CA LYS A 120 -21.28 12.62 6.99
C LYS A 120 -22.73 12.15 7.24
N LYS A 121 -23.02 10.91 6.83
CA LYS A 121 -23.34 9.86 7.81
C LYS A 121 -22.00 9.32 8.31
N PRO A 122 -21.75 9.30 9.62
CA PRO A 122 -20.55 8.66 10.14
C PRO A 122 -20.60 7.18 9.75
N GLN A 123 -19.73 6.78 8.82
CA GLN A 123 -19.37 5.38 8.70
C GLN A 123 -18.60 5.07 9.98
N PRO A 124 -19.07 4.11 10.80
CA PRO A 124 -18.33 3.75 12.00
C PRO A 124 -16.98 3.24 11.50
N GLU A 125 -15.91 3.99 11.77
CA GLU A 125 -14.63 3.36 12.06
C GLU A 125 -14.97 2.21 12.98
N ALA A 126 -14.55 0.99 12.62
CA ALA A 126 -14.89 -0.21 13.36
C ALA A 126 -14.54 0.01 14.83
N ALA A 127 -15.52 0.45 15.61
CA ALA A 127 -15.35 0.72 17.02
C ALA A 127 -14.84 -0.59 17.60
N PRO A 128 -13.80 -0.55 18.45
CA PRO A 128 -13.22 -1.77 18.98
C PRO A 128 -14.36 -2.62 19.55
N THR A 129 -14.65 -3.73 18.89
CA THR A 129 -15.73 -4.64 19.30
C THR A 129 -15.35 -5.39 20.56
N THR A 130 -14.10 -5.27 20.98
CA THR A 130 -13.51 -5.99 22.10
C THR A 130 -12.86 -5.05 23.12
N LYS A 131 -12.98 -5.41 24.39
CA LYS A 131 -12.27 -4.83 25.54
C LYS A 131 -11.49 -5.94 26.26
N ASN A 132 -10.47 -5.59 27.03
CA ASN A 132 -9.78 -6.55 27.89
C ASN A 132 -10.50 -6.68 29.23
N CYS A 133 -10.68 -7.90 29.72
CA CYS A 133 -11.23 -8.13 31.05
C CYS A 133 -10.23 -7.65 32.13
N PRO A 134 -10.64 -6.81 33.11
CA PRO A 134 -9.74 -6.31 34.17
C PRO A 134 -9.16 -7.39 35.08
N PHE A 135 -9.82 -8.55 35.18
CA PHE A 135 -9.47 -9.59 36.16
C PHE A 135 -8.57 -10.68 35.57
N CYS A 136 -8.83 -11.10 34.33
CA CYS A 136 -8.10 -12.21 33.70
C CYS A 136 -7.40 -11.83 32.39
N MET A 137 -7.47 -10.56 31.98
CA MET A 137 -6.84 -10.01 30.77
C MET A 137 -7.24 -10.69 29.45
N SER A 138 -8.26 -11.55 29.45
CA SER A 138 -8.78 -12.12 28.21
C SER A 138 -9.54 -11.07 27.39
N VAL A 139 -9.42 -11.15 26.07
CA VAL A 139 -10.19 -10.32 25.12
C VAL A 139 -11.66 -10.75 25.16
N ILE A 140 -12.56 -9.81 25.45
CA ILE A 140 -14.01 -10.02 25.59
C ILE A 140 -14.78 -8.99 24.77
N ASP A 141 -16.05 -9.24 24.48
CA ASP A 141 -16.92 -8.27 23.80
C ASP A 141 -17.07 -6.98 24.62
N ILE A 142 -17.10 -5.82 23.95
CA ILE A 142 -17.19 -4.52 24.62
C ILE A 142 -18.45 -4.35 25.47
N LYS A 143 -19.55 -5.03 25.10
CA LYS A 143 -20.82 -5.02 25.83
C LYS A 143 -20.93 -6.13 26.87
N ALA A 144 -19.89 -6.95 27.05
CA ALA A 144 -19.91 -8.02 28.05
C ALA A 144 -19.97 -7.41 29.47
N THR A 145 -21.05 -7.73 30.19
CA THR A 145 -21.27 -7.42 31.62
C THR A 145 -20.71 -8.52 32.52
N ARG A 146 -20.46 -9.71 31.98
CA ARG A 146 -19.76 -10.82 32.65
C ARG A 146 -18.68 -11.40 31.75
N CYS A 147 -17.52 -11.68 32.33
CA CYS A 147 -16.43 -12.32 31.61
C CYS A 147 -16.76 -13.80 31.34
N PRO A 148 -16.72 -14.29 30.10
CA PRO A 148 -16.92 -15.71 29.80
C PRO A 148 -15.77 -16.61 30.28
N ASN A 149 -14.56 -16.06 30.47
CA ASN A 149 -13.38 -16.82 30.84
C ASN A 149 -13.22 -16.99 32.36
N CYS A 150 -13.46 -15.91 33.14
CA CYS A 150 -13.27 -15.91 34.59
C CYS A 150 -14.54 -15.61 35.40
N THR A 151 -15.70 -15.56 34.74
CA THR A 151 -17.04 -15.35 35.36
C THR A 151 -17.20 -14.09 36.23
N SER A 152 -16.19 -13.22 36.27
CA SER A 152 -16.24 -11.94 36.97
C SER A 152 -17.26 -10.99 36.33
N GLU A 153 -17.94 -10.23 37.18
CA GLU A 153 -18.82 -9.14 36.76
C GLU A 153 -17.97 -7.92 36.43
N ILE A 154 -18.14 -7.43 35.22
CA ILE A 154 -17.41 -6.28 34.70
C ILE A 154 -18.37 -5.11 34.80
N LYS A 155 -18.17 -4.29 35.84
CA LYS A 155 -18.81 -2.98 35.94
C LYS A 155 -18.26 -2.12 34.80
N GLU A 156 -19.17 -1.43 34.11
CA GLU A 156 -18.90 -0.62 32.91
C GLU A 156 -17.63 0.23 33.02
#